data_AF-A0A1K2ISG6-F1
#
_entry.id   AF-A0A1K2ISG6-F1
#
_cell.length_a   1.000
_cell.length_b   1.000
_cell.length_c   1.000
_cell.angle_alpha   90.00
_cell.angle_beta   90.00
_cell.angle_gamma   90.00
#
_symmetry.space_group_name_H-M   'P 1'
#
loop_
_entity.id
_entity.type
_entity.pdbx_description
1 polymer ?
#
loop_
_entity_poly.entity_id
_entity_poly.type
_entity_poly.pdbx_seq_one_letter_code
_entity_poly.pdbx_strand_id
1 'polypeptide(L)'
;MEILPLQFVSPKVLNELGQARVLDRETWFYDETDEELELDTEKWFISSGSEQAKIDRWEVNQTSHRMRLKTGSASDGFESLDYPFAVSMIGQIGNKQNLQDYLASLQEIYLVEFREETHIAIINTTKKDQEDE
;
A
#
# COMPACT_ATOMS: atom_id res chain seq x y z
N MET A 1 -10.43 10.89 12.28
CA MET A 1 -9.98 10.94 10.88
C MET A 1 -8.79 11.86 10.81
N GLU A 2 -7.61 11.30 10.58
CA GLU A 2 -6.36 12.05 10.44
C GLU A 2 -5.90 11.92 8.99
N ILE A 3 -5.97 13.05 8.27
CA ILE A 3 -5.50 13.19 6.89
C ILE A 3 -4.10 13.79 6.96
N LEU A 4 -3.12 13.11 6.38
CA LEU A 4 -1.72 13.49 6.44
C LEU A 4 -1.19 13.81 5.04
N PRO A 5 -0.54 14.96 4.81
CA PRO A 5 0.13 15.20 3.54
C PRO A 5 1.26 14.20 3.35
N LEU A 6 1.42 13.70 2.13
CA LEU A 6 2.53 12.82 1.76
C LEU A 6 3.81 13.63 1.60
N GLN A 7 4.39 14.00 2.74
CA GLN A 7 5.68 14.70 2.83
C GLN A 7 6.68 13.81 3.57
N PHE A 8 7.53 13.10 2.83
CA PHE A 8 8.47 12.13 3.37
C PHE A 8 9.65 11.85 2.44
N VAL A 9 10.73 11.35 3.02
CA VAL A 9 11.93 10.95 2.29
C VAL A 9 11.69 9.62 1.60
N SER A 10 12.04 9.54 0.32
CA SER A 10 11.86 8.31 -0.43
C SER A 10 12.62 7.13 0.20
N PRO A 11 12.01 5.93 0.29
CA PRO A 11 12.68 4.75 0.82
C PRO A 11 14.01 4.44 0.12
N LYS A 12 14.11 4.69 -1.19
CA LYS A 12 15.36 4.59 -1.95
C LYS A 12 16.47 5.45 -1.35
N VAL A 13 16.20 6.74 -1.10
CA VAL A 13 17.17 7.65 -0.48
C VAL A 13 17.57 7.19 0.92
N LEU A 14 16.62 6.67 1.71
CA LEU A 14 16.89 6.14 3.04
C LEU A 14 17.76 4.88 3.00
N ASN A 15 17.54 3.99 2.04
CA ASN A 15 18.30 2.74 1.89
C ASN A 15 19.74 2.98 1.42
N GLU A 16 20.00 4.10 0.73
CA GLU A 16 21.34 4.48 0.25
C GLU A 16 22.16 5.22 1.32
N LEU A 17 21.62 5.42 2.53
CA LEU A 17 22.33 6.08 3.62
C LEU A 17 23.46 5.22 4.18
N GLY A 18 24.70 5.67 3.98
CA GLY A 18 25.88 5.08 4.64
C GLY A 18 26.07 5.49 6.10
N GLN A 19 25.36 6.52 6.56
CA GLN A 19 25.42 7.02 7.94
C GLN A 19 24.15 7.81 8.30
N ALA A 20 23.88 7.94 9.61
CA ALA A 20 22.77 8.74 10.10
C ALA A 20 22.94 10.23 9.75
N ARG A 21 21.91 10.82 9.15
CA ARG A 21 21.86 12.25 8.82
C ARG A 21 20.43 12.77 8.88
N VAL A 22 20.28 14.08 9.09
CA VAL A 22 19.00 14.76 8.95
C VAL A 22 18.76 14.99 7.46
N LEU A 23 17.55 14.66 7.01
CA LEU A 23 17.08 14.87 5.65
C LEU A 23 15.84 15.75 5.71
N ASP A 24 15.73 16.66 4.76
CA ASP A 24 14.50 17.38 4.51
C ASP A 24 13.49 16.43 3.88
N ARG A 25 12.21 16.65 4.18
CA ARG A 25 11.11 15.87 3.58
C ARG A 25 10.70 16.48 2.26
N GLU A 26 10.25 15.62 1.36
CA GLU A 26 9.85 15.95 0.01
C GLU A 26 8.34 15.76 -0.12
N THR A 27 7.68 16.73 -0.75
CA THR A 27 6.26 16.60 -1.11
C THR A 27 6.12 15.62 -2.27
N TRP A 28 5.15 14.71 -2.15
CA TRP A 28 4.80 13.77 -3.20
C TRP A 28 3.56 14.24 -3.96
N PHE A 29 3.60 14.04 -5.29
CA PHE A 29 2.58 14.57 -6.20
C PHE A 29 1.95 13.48 -7.07
N TYR A 30 0.75 13.76 -7.57
CA TYR A 30 0.02 12.88 -8.46
C TYR A 30 0.51 12.95 -9.92
N ASP A 31 1.12 11.86 -10.39
CA ASP A 31 1.54 11.64 -11.78
C ASP A 31 2.23 12.87 -12.42
N GLU A 32 1.83 13.30 -13.63
CA GLU A 32 2.35 14.51 -14.30
C GLU A 32 1.71 15.82 -13.79
N THR A 33 0.81 15.75 -12.80
CA THR A 33 0.14 16.93 -12.22
C THR A 33 0.84 17.41 -10.96
N ASP A 34 0.90 18.71 -10.71
CA ASP A 34 1.48 19.23 -9.45
C ASP A 34 0.49 19.22 -8.27
N GLU A 35 -0.47 18.29 -8.28
CA GLU A 35 -1.39 18.10 -7.17
C GLU A 35 -0.72 17.28 -6.05
N GLU A 36 -0.76 17.79 -4.81
CA GLU A 36 -0.19 17.13 -3.64
C GLU A 36 -1.04 15.94 -3.20
N LEU A 37 -0.36 14.88 -2.74
CA LEU A 37 -1.03 13.68 -2.25
C LEU A 37 -1.24 13.74 -0.74
N GLU A 38 -2.36 13.17 -0.30
CA GLU A 38 -2.72 13.04 1.12
C GLU A 38 -3.08 11.59 1.46
N LEU A 39 -2.80 11.16 2.68
CA LEU A 39 -3.16 9.84 3.23
C LEU A 39 -4.26 9.97 4.29
N ASP A 40 -5.38 9.31 4.06
CA ASP A 40 -6.37 8.99 5.09
C ASP A 40 -5.87 7.78 5.91
N THR A 41 -5.52 8.01 7.17
CA THR A 41 -4.97 6.98 8.07
C THR A 41 -6.03 6.07 8.69
N GLU A 42 -7.33 6.40 8.60
CA GLU A 42 -8.38 5.49 9.07
C GLU A 42 -8.70 4.43 8.02
N LYS A 43 -8.63 4.81 6.75
CA LYS A 43 -9.02 3.94 5.63
C LYS A 43 -7.84 3.46 4.79
N TRP A 44 -6.65 4.02 4.96
CA TRP A 44 -5.47 3.76 4.14
C TRP A 44 -5.71 4.08 2.65
N PHE A 45 -6.40 5.19 2.40
CA PHE A 45 -6.59 5.74 1.06
C PHE A 45 -5.63 6.89 0.85
N ILE A 46 -5.01 6.91 -0.33
CA ILE A 46 -4.29 8.07 -0.83
C ILE A 46 -5.23 8.82 -1.77
N SER A 47 -5.20 10.15 -1.71
CA SER A 47 -6.00 11.03 -2.56
C SER A 47 -5.20 12.18 -3.13
N SER A 48 -5.59 12.62 -4.33
CA SER A 48 -5.17 13.84 -4.99
C SER A 48 -6.32 14.36 -5.85
N GLY A 49 -6.83 15.55 -5.56
CA GLY A 49 -7.95 16.12 -6.32
C GLY A 49 -9.17 15.18 -6.34
N SER A 50 -9.56 14.71 -7.53
CA SER A 50 -10.66 13.74 -7.71
C SER A 50 -10.25 12.28 -7.56
N GLU A 51 -8.96 11.98 -7.53
CA GLU A 51 -8.44 10.63 -7.47
C GLU A 51 -8.32 10.17 -6.02
N GLN A 52 -8.83 8.97 -5.74
CA GLN A 52 -8.77 8.38 -4.42
C GLN A 52 -8.79 6.85 -4.52
N ALA A 53 -7.77 6.20 -3.94
CA ALA A 53 -7.71 4.74 -3.91
C ALA A 53 -6.93 4.22 -2.69
N LYS A 54 -7.20 2.96 -2.33
CA LYS A 54 -6.42 2.23 -1.31
C LYS A 54 -4.94 2.22 -1.67
N ILE A 55 -4.08 2.27 -0.66
CA ILE A 55 -2.62 2.35 -0.79
C ILE A 55 -2.01 1.26 -1.72
N ASP A 56 -2.57 0.06 -1.76
CA ASP A 56 -2.13 -1.06 -2.60
C ASP A 56 -2.42 -0.87 -4.10
N ARG A 57 -3.21 0.15 -4.47
CA ARG A 57 -3.57 0.46 -5.86
C ARG A 57 -2.67 1.49 -6.52
N TRP A 58 -1.62 1.91 -5.84
CA TRP A 58 -0.71 2.94 -6.31
C TRP A 58 0.59 2.36 -6.90
N GLU A 59 1.14 3.09 -7.85
CA GLU A 59 2.52 2.98 -8.34
C GLU A 59 3.29 4.22 -7.90
N VAL A 60 4.59 4.07 -7.66
CA VAL A 60 5.48 5.10 -7.14
C VAL A 60 6.68 5.27 -8.06
N ASN A 61 7.11 6.51 -8.27
CA ASN A 61 8.42 6.84 -8.81
C ASN A 61 9.20 7.58 -7.74
N GLN A 62 10.11 6.86 -7.09
CA GLN A 62 10.90 7.36 -5.97
C GLN A 62 11.93 8.43 -6.37
N THR A 63 12.25 8.55 -7.66
CA THR A 63 13.24 9.52 -8.16
C THR A 63 12.59 10.88 -8.40
N SER A 64 11.33 10.89 -8.86
CA SER A 64 10.58 12.11 -9.14
C SER A 64 9.57 12.49 -8.03
N HIS A 65 9.45 11.68 -6.97
CA HIS A 65 8.48 11.85 -5.88
C HIS A 65 7.03 11.90 -6.40
N ARG A 66 6.72 11.01 -7.35
CA ARG A 66 5.40 10.92 -7.97
C ARG A 66 4.70 9.62 -7.61
N MET A 67 3.39 9.68 -7.48
CA MET A 67 2.54 8.49 -7.37
C MET A 67 1.38 8.56 -8.34
N ARG A 68 0.90 7.42 -8.81
CA ARG A 68 -0.28 7.32 -9.68
C ARG A 68 -1.02 6.02 -9.44
N LEU A 69 -2.23 5.89 -9.99
CA LEU A 69 -2.97 4.63 -9.93
C LEU A 69 -2.35 3.57 -10.86
N LYS A 70 -2.39 2.30 -10.44
CA LYS A 70 -1.91 1.17 -11.24
C LYS A 70 -2.64 1.10 -12.58
N THR A 71 -1.88 1.16 -13.67
CA THR A 71 -2.43 1.12 -15.05
C THR A 71 -2.23 -0.23 -15.73
N GLY A 72 -1.55 -1.18 -15.09
CA GLY A 72 -1.26 -2.51 -15.64
C GLY A 72 -0.17 -2.52 -16.73
N SER A 73 0.44 -1.36 -17.01
CA SER A 73 1.52 -1.20 -17.98
C SER A 73 2.75 -0.65 -17.28
N ALA A 74 3.90 -1.32 -17.43
CA ALA A 74 5.16 -0.79 -16.90
C ALA A 74 5.55 0.47 -17.69
N SER A 75 5.67 1.61 -17.01
CA SER A 75 6.12 2.86 -17.64
C SER A 75 7.08 3.63 -16.75
N ASP A 76 7.99 4.39 -17.37
CA ASP A 76 8.77 5.51 -16.84
C ASP A 76 9.21 5.45 -15.37
N GLY A 77 9.78 4.31 -14.97
CA GLY A 77 10.38 4.17 -13.63
C GLY A 77 9.35 4.15 -12.48
N PHE A 78 8.07 3.97 -12.79
CA PHE A 78 7.03 3.67 -11.81
C PHE A 78 7.07 2.18 -11.46
N GLU A 79 7.06 1.90 -10.17
CA GLU A 79 6.97 0.55 -9.61
C GLU A 79 5.74 0.44 -8.72
N SER A 80 5.20 -0.77 -8.54
CA SER A 80 4.08 -0.96 -7.62
C SER A 80 4.48 -0.55 -6.21
N LEU A 81 3.63 0.22 -5.54
CA LEU A 81 3.79 0.51 -4.12
C LEU A 81 3.74 -0.82 -3.35
N ASP A 82 4.84 -1.15 -2.68
CA ASP A 82 5.00 -2.37 -1.93
C ASP A 82 4.90 -2.14 -0.41
N TYR A 83 4.88 -3.24 0.32
CA TYR A 83 4.76 -3.22 1.78
C TYR A 83 5.91 -2.43 2.46
N PRO A 84 7.19 -2.67 2.14
CA PRO A 84 8.30 -1.87 2.67
C PRO A 84 8.14 -0.37 2.43
N PHE A 85 7.71 0.03 1.24
CA PHE A 85 7.46 1.43 0.92
C PHE A 85 6.37 2.01 1.83
N ALA A 86 5.22 1.34 1.94
CA ALA A 86 4.10 1.80 2.76
C ALA A 86 4.48 1.98 4.23
N VAL A 87 5.20 1.01 4.80
CA VAL A 87 5.67 1.06 6.19
C VAL A 87 6.63 2.23 6.41
N SER A 88 7.57 2.43 5.48
CA SER A 88 8.52 3.55 5.55
C SER A 88 7.80 4.90 5.46
N MET A 89 6.86 5.04 4.53
CA MET A 89 6.04 6.25 4.36
C MET A 89 5.24 6.56 5.64
N ILE A 90 4.47 5.60 6.15
CA ILE A 90 3.62 5.79 7.33
C ILE A 90 4.47 6.04 8.58
N GLY A 91 5.61 5.36 8.71
CA GLY A 91 6.53 5.59 9.82
C GLY A 91 7.18 6.98 9.82
N GLN A 92 7.21 7.67 8.69
CA GLN A 92 7.74 9.04 8.58
C GLN A 92 6.66 10.11 8.79
N ILE A 93 5.47 9.93 8.19
CA ILE A 93 4.42 10.96 8.21
C ILE A 93 3.47 10.81 9.40
N GLY A 94 3.23 9.58 9.86
CA GLY A 94 2.32 9.27 10.94
C GLY A 94 3.00 9.21 12.30
N ASN A 95 2.17 9.18 13.34
CA ASN A 95 2.59 8.86 14.68
C ASN A 95 2.73 7.33 14.87
N LYS A 96 3.23 6.93 16.05
CA LYS A 96 3.41 5.50 16.40
C LYS A 96 2.12 4.70 16.28
N GLN A 97 0.97 5.28 16.65
CA GLN A 97 -0.32 4.60 16.60
C GLN A 97 -0.73 4.36 15.15
N ASN A 98 -0.56 5.34 14.24
CA ASN A 98 -0.88 5.14 12.83
C ASN A 98 -0.09 3.96 12.24
N LEU A 99 1.21 3.83 12.57
CA LEU A 99 1.99 2.70 12.10
C LEU A 99 1.47 1.36 12.67
N GLN A 100 1.12 1.32 13.95
CA GLN A 100 0.56 0.12 14.58
C GLN A 100 -0.78 -0.28 13.94
N ASP A 101 -1.65 0.69 13.68
CA ASP A 101 -2.96 0.48 13.06
C ASP A 101 -2.80 0.01 11.61
N TYR A 102 -1.85 0.57 10.87
CA TYR A 102 -1.53 0.12 9.52
C TYR A 102 -1.11 -1.34 9.52
N LEU A 103 -0.14 -1.69 10.38
CA LEU A 103 0.36 -3.05 10.51
C LEU A 103 -0.75 -4.05 10.87
N ALA A 104 -1.70 -3.65 11.72
CA ALA A 104 -2.86 -4.46 12.06
C ALA A 104 -3.82 -4.64 10.86
N SER A 105 -3.99 -3.60 10.04
CA SER A 105 -4.87 -3.63 8.86
C SER A 105 -4.30 -4.42 7.67
N LEU A 106 -3.01 -4.77 7.68
CA LEU A 106 -2.36 -5.49 6.57
C LEU A 106 -3.04 -6.80 6.21
N GLN A 107 -3.67 -7.47 7.18
CA GLN A 107 -4.43 -8.70 6.90
C GLN A 107 -5.57 -8.44 5.90
N GLU A 108 -6.20 -7.27 5.97
CA GLU A 108 -7.27 -6.85 5.06
C GLU A 108 -6.71 -6.32 3.72
N ILE A 109 -5.51 -5.75 3.73
CA ILE A 109 -4.89 -5.12 2.55
C ILE A 109 -4.16 -6.15 1.66
N TYR A 110 -3.49 -7.15 2.26
CA TYR A 110 -2.58 -8.04 1.53
C TYR A 110 -2.90 -9.55 1.64
N LEU A 111 -3.70 -10.01 2.61
CA LEU A 111 -3.94 -11.45 2.85
C LEU A 111 -5.28 -11.99 2.33
N VAL A 112 -6.14 -11.16 1.73
CA VAL A 112 -7.46 -11.60 1.22
C VAL A 112 -7.36 -12.46 -0.04
N GLU A 113 -6.23 -12.49 -0.75
CA GLU A 113 -6.04 -13.40 -1.90
C GLU A 113 -5.78 -14.88 -1.51
N PHE A 114 -5.68 -15.22 -0.22
CA PHE A 114 -5.31 -16.59 0.20
C PHE A 114 -6.45 -17.44 0.81
N ARG A 115 -7.72 -17.05 0.69
CA ARG A 115 -8.81 -17.76 1.39
C ARG A 115 -10.11 -18.03 0.62
N GLU A 116 -10.10 -18.21 -0.70
CA GLU A 116 -11.31 -18.68 -1.41
C GLU A 116 -11.19 -19.92 -2.30
N GLU A 117 -10.05 -20.61 -2.40
CA GLU A 117 -9.96 -21.82 -3.26
C GLU A 117 -9.82 -23.18 -2.53
N THR A 118 -9.98 -23.26 -1.21
CA THR A 118 -9.78 -24.57 -0.51
C THR A 118 -10.86 -24.97 0.49
N HIS A 119 -12.13 -24.61 0.27
CA HIS A 119 -13.23 -25.09 1.12
C HIS A 119 -14.48 -25.62 0.40
N ILE A 120 -14.40 -25.98 -0.88
CA ILE A 120 -15.47 -26.74 -1.57
C ILE A 120 -14.88 -27.99 -2.26
N ALA A 121 -14.37 -28.95 -1.47
CA ALA A 121 -14.03 -30.28 -2.03
C ALA A 121 -14.11 -31.45 -1.03
N ILE A 122 -14.63 -31.28 0.20
CA ILE A 122 -14.66 -32.39 1.18
C ILE A 122 -16.09 -32.77 1.62
N ILE A 123 -17.15 -32.17 1.07
CA ILE A 123 -18.53 -32.50 1.49
C ILE A 123 -19.20 -33.58 0.60
N ASN A 124 -18.65 -33.91 -0.58
CA ASN A 124 -19.30 -34.84 -1.51
C ASN A 124 -18.78 -36.29 -1.50
N THR A 125 -17.88 -36.68 -0.61
CA THR A 125 -17.38 -38.07 -0.53
C THR A 125 -17.91 -38.89 0.65
N THR A 126 -18.80 -38.34 1.49
CA THR A 126 -19.33 -39.08 2.67
C THR A 126 -20.78 -39.55 2.54
N LYS A 127 -21.37 -39.55 1.33
CA LYS A 127 -22.77 -39.96 1.11
C LYS A 127 -23.00 -41.08 0.09
N LYS A 128 -21.98 -41.84 -0.33
CA LYS A 128 -22.15 -42.89 -1.34
C LYS A 128 -21.77 -44.32 -0.94
N ASP A 129 -21.48 -44.57 0.34
CA ASP A 129 -21.13 -45.93 0.83
C ASP A 129 -22.10 -46.46 1.91
N GLN A 130 -23.35 -45.97 1.95
CA GLN A 130 -24.41 -46.52 2.83
C GLN A 130 -25.73 -46.82 2.08
N GLU A 131 -25.66 -47.14 0.80
CA GLU A 131 -26.76 -47.76 0.07
C GLU A 131 -26.16 -48.83 -0.84
N ASP A 132 -25.95 -50.02 -0.27
CA ASP A 132 -25.94 -51.33 -0.94
C ASP A 132 -25.81 -52.41 0.15
N GLU A 133 -26.92 -52.62 0.88
CA GLU A 133 -27.26 -53.88 1.58
C GLU A 133 -28.24 -54.66 0.71
#